data_AF-A0A0R3SEV5-F1
#
_entry.id   AF-A0A0R3SEV5-F1
#
_cell.length_a   1.000
_cell.length_b   1.000
_cell.length_c   1.000
_cell.angle_alpha   90.00
_cell.angle_beta   90.00
_cell.angle_gamma   90.00
#
_symmetry.space_group_name_H-M   'P 1'
#
loop_
_entity.id
_entity.type
_entity.pdbx_description
1 polymer ?
#
loop_
_entity_poly.entity_id
_entity_poly.type
_entity_poly.pdbx_seq_one_letter_code
_entity_poly.pdbx_strand_id
1 'polypeptide(L)'
;MAFSSETDSSIPPPIVGMTNTPFIPDRKEEVAMITYLEDQDLGSMENHKSVIMHIISQLKDGKDLTKIVLPTFILEQRSLLEMFADYNAHPQMLIDVTNGPTPHERMKSFVKWFLTAFHASKKDKVAKKPYNPIIGEIFQCSWRLSPSSSQNKIIDGQEVEDGGSTAGEEPILLTYIGEQVSHHPPVSAFQICCPSRRLQLVGAVHTASHFRGLSIFVNFVGKVVLKLGEHDEEYVFALPTAYGRSILTVPWFELGDTITIECPQSGYKTHVKFHTKVSSHYYVLWSL
;
A
#
# COMPACT_ATOMS: atom_id res chain seq x y z
N MET A 1 32.26 36.06 -4.25
CA MET A 1 32.22 34.60 -3.99
C MET A 1 30.77 34.18 -4.11
N ALA A 2 30.44 33.42 -5.15
CA ALA A 2 29.08 32.95 -5.41
C ALA A 2 28.79 31.70 -4.57
N PHE A 3 27.63 31.68 -3.90
CA PHE A 3 27.10 30.48 -3.27
C PHE A 3 26.45 29.62 -4.35
N SER A 4 26.96 28.41 -4.54
CA SER A 4 26.38 27.39 -5.42
C SER A 4 25.11 26.83 -4.79
N SER A 5 24.02 26.85 -5.56
CA SER A 5 22.77 26.15 -5.27
C SER A 5 22.96 24.65 -5.43
N GLU A 6 23.00 23.90 -4.34
CA GLU A 6 22.81 22.46 -4.37
C GLU A 6 21.32 22.17 -4.62
N THR A 7 21.03 21.64 -5.80
CA THR A 7 19.73 21.07 -6.14
C THR A 7 19.55 19.74 -5.39
N ASP A 8 18.58 19.69 -4.48
CA ASP A 8 18.07 18.49 -3.81
C ASP A 8 17.57 17.47 -4.86
N SER A 9 18.41 16.50 -5.20
CA SER A 9 18.08 15.37 -6.09
C SER A 9 17.73 14.14 -5.25
N SER A 10 16.60 14.20 -4.53
CA SER A 10 16.08 13.09 -3.72
C SER A 10 15.14 12.14 -4.48
N ILE A 11 15.05 12.26 -5.81
CA ILE A 11 14.26 11.35 -6.65
C ILE A 11 15.22 10.30 -7.24
N PRO A 12 15.08 9.01 -6.90
CA PRO A 12 15.90 7.97 -7.52
C PRO A 12 15.67 7.90 -9.04
N PRO A 13 16.70 7.58 -9.83
CA PRO A 13 16.59 7.51 -11.28
C PRO A 13 15.52 6.49 -11.72
N PRO A 14 14.90 6.69 -12.90
CA PRO A 14 13.95 5.72 -13.44
C PRO A 14 14.61 4.33 -13.58
N ILE A 15 13.84 3.29 -13.26
CA ILE A 15 14.27 1.89 -13.31
C ILE A 15 14.70 1.54 -14.76
N VAL A 16 15.97 1.18 -14.95
CA VAL A 16 16.53 0.77 -16.25
C VAL A 16 16.51 -0.76 -16.33
N GLY A 17 15.99 -1.32 -17.43
CA GLY A 17 15.96 -2.77 -17.67
C GLY A 17 14.57 -3.42 -17.60
N MET A 18 13.48 -2.62 -17.60
CA MET A 18 12.12 -3.14 -17.74
C MET A 18 11.99 -3.95 -19.03
N THR A 19 11.73 -5.25 -18.92
CA THR A 19 11.19 -6.02 -20.04
C THR A 19 9.72 -5.63 -20.18
N ASN A 20 9.32 -5.20 -21.39
CA ASN A 20 7.91 -4.87 -21.70
C ASN A 20 6.98 -6.09 -21.69
N THR A 21 7.47 -7.25 -21.26
CA THR A 21 6.71 -8.50 -21.27
C THR A 21 5.85 -8.55 -20.01
N PRO A 22 4.51 -8.59 -20.15
CA PRO A 22 3.63 -8.77 -19.01
C PRO A 22 3.97 -10.09 -18.30
N PHE A 23 4.26 -10.04 -17.01
CA PHE A 23 4.32 -11.26 -16.21
C PHE A 23 2.91 -11.84 -16.11
N ILE A 24 2.70 -12.98 -16.77
CA ILE A 24 1.46 -13.74 -16.75
C ILE A 24 1.74 -14.98 -15.90
N PRO A 25 1.32 -14.99 -14.62
CA PRO A 25 1.43 -16.21 -13.81
C PRO A 25 0.56 -17.32 -14.42
N ASP A 26 1.09 -18.55 -14.43
CA ASP A 26 0.33 -19.75 -14.83
C ASP A 26 -0.76 -20.00 -13.78
N ARG A 27 -1.99 -20.21 -14.24
CA ARG A 27 -3.17 -20.42 -13.39
C ARG A 27 -3.01 -21.65 -12.47
N LYS A 28 -2.15 -22.61 -12.83
CA LYS A 28 -1.86 -23.79 -11.99
C LYS A 28 -0.98 -23.47 -10.77
N GLU A 29 -0.07 -22.51 -10.89
CA GLU A 29 0.81 -22.10 -9.79
C GLU A 29 0.06 -21.25 -8.74
N GLU A 30 -0.92 -20.45 -9.18
CA GLU A 30 -1.77 -19.61 -8.33
C GLU A 30 -2.64 -20.44 -7.36
N VAL A 31 -3.29 -21.50 -7.87
CA VAL A 31 -4.16 -22.39 -7.06
C VAL A 31 -3.35 -23.18 -6.03
N ALA A 32 -2.13 -23.60 -6.38
CA ALA A 32 -1.26 -24.31 -5.46
C ALA A 32 -0.87 -23.41 -4.27
N MET A 33 -0.44 -22.17 -4.52
CA MET A 33 -0.02 -21.22 -3.48
C MET A 33 -1.13 -20.87 -2.49
N ILE A 34 -2.35 -20.58 -2.98
CA ILE A 34 -3.51 -20.25 -2.13
C ILE A 34 -3.84 -21.39 -1.16
N THR A 35 -3.79 -22.63 -1.65
CA THR A 35 -4.10 -23.82 -0.84
C THR A 35 -3.11 -24.02 0.30
N TYR A 36 -1.83 -23.66 0.13
CA TYR A 36 -0.82 -23.77 1.19
C TYR A 36 -0.94 -22.70 2.27
N LEU A 37 -1.50 -21.53 1.96
CA LEU A 37 -1.54 -20.38 2.88
C LEU A 37 -2.73 -20.39 3.85
N GLU A 38 -3.80 -21.13 3.55
CA GLU A 38 -4.99 -21.22 4.42
C GLU A 38 -4.75 -22.08 5.69
N ASP A 39 -3.66 -22.85 5.76
CA ASP A 39 -3.47 -23.93 6.73
C ASP A 39 -2.49 -23.65 7.91
N GLN A 40 -2.20 -22.39 8.25
CA GLN A 40 -1.41 -22.08 9.46
C GLN A 40 -2.10 -21.09 10.40
N ASP A 41 -2.99 -21.62 11.24
CA ASP A 41 -3.48 -20.95 12.44
C ASP A 41 -2.30 -20.70 13.40
N LEU A 42 -1.82 -19.46 13.45
CA LEU A 42 -0.78 -19.01 14.37
C LEU A 42 -1.32 -19.07 15.80
N GLY A 43 -0.82 -20.03 16.57
CA GLY A 43 -1.28 -20.35 17.92
C GLY A 43 -1.43 -19.16 18.89
N SER A 44 -2.25 -19.37 19.91
CA SER A 44 -2.65 -18.37 20.92
C SER A 44 -1.48 -17.53 21.47
N MET A 45 -1.64 -16.20 21.45
CA MET A 45 -0.73 -15.18 21.99
C MET A 45 -0.32 -15.44 23.46
N GLU A 46 -1.12 -16.21 24.20
CA GLU A 46 -0.83 -16.59 25.58
C GLU A 46 0.45 -17.42 25.73
N ASN A 47 0.82 -18.19 24.70
CA ASN A 47 2.02 -19.01 24.69
C ASN A 47 3.31 -18.18 24.53
N HIS A 48 3.20 -16.90 24.16
CA HIS A 48 4.34 -16.02 23.90
C HIS A 48 4.57 -14.97 25.01
N LYS A 49 3.84 -15.04 26.13
CA LYS A 49 3.93 -14.09 27.25
C LYS A 49 5.37 -13.91 27.78
N SER A 50 6.18 -14.96 27.83
CA SER A 50 7.57 -14.89 28.31
C SER A 50 8.49 -14.11 27.35
N VAL A 51 8.34 -14.30 26.04
CA VAL A 51 9.08 -13.58 24.99
C VAL A 51 8.69 -12.10 24.99
N ILE A 52 7.39 -11.83 25.12
CA ILE A 52 6.85 -10.47 25.22
C ILE A 52 7.42 -9.77 26.47
N MET A 53 7.39 -10.41 27.64
CA MET A 53 7.95 -9.85 28.87
C MET A 53 9.46 -9.64 28.78
N HIS A 54 10.19 -10.53 28.09
CA HIS A 54 11.61 -10.32 27.81
C HIS A 54 11.83 -9.06 26.97
N ILE A 55 11.04 -8.85 25.91
CA ILE A 55 11.09 -7.63 25.10
C ILE A 55 10.77 -6.41 25.95
N ILE A 56 9.67 -6.40 26.73
CA ILE A 56 9.31 -5.32 27.67
C ILE A 56 10.46 -4.98 28.60
N SER A 57 11.16 -5.99 29.13
CA SER A 57 12.30 -5.77 30.03
C SER A 57 13.47 -5.06 29.35
N GLN A 58 13.61 -5.20 28.02
CA GLN A 58 14.56 -4.45 27.20
C GLN A 58 14.06 -3.03 26.86
N LEU A 59 12.79 -2.71 27.11
CA LEU A 59 12.17 -1.40 26.82
C LEU A 59 12.34 -0.36 27.93
N LYS A 60 13.13 -0.63 28.98
CA LYS A 60 13.39 0.38 30.03
C LYS A 60 13.93 1.68 29.43
N ASP A 61 13.48 2.79 30.01
CA ASP A 61 13.55 4.15 29.47
C ASP A 61 14.84 4.48 28.73
N GLY A 62 14.68 4.97 27.49
CA GLY A 62 15.76 5.51 26.66
C GLY A 62 16.43 4.51 25.71
N LYS A 63 16.07 3.22 25.74
CA LYS A 63 16.60 2.25 24.78
C LYS A 63 15.94 2.36 23.41
N ASP A 64 16.79 2.42 22.38
CA ASP A 64 16.40 2.44 20.98
C ASP A 64 15.78 1.09 20.57
N LEU A 65 14.46 1.10 20.45
CA LEU A 65 13.63 -0.02 20.04
C LEU A 65 13.95 -0.56 18.63
N THR A 66 14.68 0.19 17.78
CA THR A 66 15.11 -0.29 16.45
C THR A 66 16.11 -1.44 16.51
N LYS A 67 16.77 -1.64 17.66
CA LYS A 67 17.76 -2.71 17.88
C LYS A 67 17.14 -4.00 18.44
N ILE A 68 15.84 -4.01 18.71
CA ILE A 68 15.16 -5.17 19.27
C ILE A 68 14.57 -5.99 18.13
N VAL A 69 14.97 -7.26 18.07
CA VAL A 69 14.39 -8.23 17.13
C VAL A 69 12.96 -8.52 17.56
N LEU A 70 12.02 -8.22 16.68
CA LEU A 70 10.61 -8.51 16.92
C LEU A 70 10.36 -10.02 16.74
N PRO A 71 9.46 -10.63 17.54
CA PRO A 71 9.15 -12.04 17.40
C PRO A 71 8.52 -12.37 16.05
N THR A 72 8.76 -13.56 15.54
CA THR A 72 8.21 -14.00 14.24
C THR A 72 6.68 -14.06 14.21
N PHE A 73 6.02 -14.25 15.35
CA PHE A 73 4.55 -14.30 15.42
C PHE A 73 3.86 -12.96 15.12
N ILE A 74 4.59 -11.84 15.18
CA ILE A 74 4.06 -10.53 14.74
C ILE A 74 4.32 -10.24 13.26
N LEU A 75 4.97 -11.17 12.55
CA LEU A 75 5.26 -11.05 11.12
C LEU A 75 4.18 -11.77 10.30
N GLU A 76 3.87 -11.23 9.13
CA GLU A 76 3.09 -11.96 8.11
C GLU A 76 4.03 -12.67 7.14
N GLN A 77 3.52 -13.65 6.41
CA GLN A 77 4.31 -14.49 5.50
C GLN A 77 4.67 -13.81 4.16
N ARG A 78 4.51 -12.49 4.06
CA ARG A 78 4.63 -11.72 2.83
C ARG A 78 5.64 -10.60 2.99
N SER A 79 6.33 -10.25 1.90
CA SER A 79 7.23 -9.09 1.90
C SER A 79 6.46 -7.79 1.68
N LEU A 80 7.10 -6.66 2.00
CA LEU A 80 6.50 -5.35 1.79
C LEU A 80 6.13 -5.09 0.31
N LEU A 81 6.88 -5.68 -0.64
CA LEU A 81 6.59 -5.54 -2.07
C LEU A 81 5.27 -6.19 -2.46
N GLU A 82 4.95 -7.34 -1.86
CA GLU A 82 3.66 -8.00 -2.04
C GLU A 82 2.53 -7.23 -1.35
N MET A 83 2.76 -6.70 -0.14
CA MET A 83 1.79 -5.83 0.54
C MET A 83 1.39 -4.62 -0.30
N PHE A 84 2.33 -3.98 -1.01
CA PHE A 84 1.98 -2.86 -1.88
C PHE A 84 1.07 -3.26 -3.05
N ALA A 85 1.10 -4.51 -3.50
CA ALA A 85 0.14 -5.00 -4.49
C ALA A 85 -1.30 -5.09 -3.93
N ASP A 86 -1.48 -5.34 -2.62
CA ASP A 86 -2.80 -5.35 -1.98
C ASP A 86 -3.50 -3.98 -2.05
N TYR A 87 -2.77 -2.89 -2.23
CA TYR A 87 -3.36 -1.55 -2.44
C TYR A 87 -4.23 -1.49 -3.69
N ASN A 88 -4.09 -2.47 -4.58
CA ASN A 88 -4.88 -2.60 -5.76
C ASN A 88 -5.91 -3.75 -5.67
N ALA A 89 -6.44 -4.01 -4.47
CA ALA A 89 -7.51 -5.00 -4.25
C ALA A 89 -8.81 -4.70 -5.01
N HIS A 90 -9.02 -3.44 -5.44
CA HIS A 90 -10.10 -3.05 -6.33
C HIS A 90 -9.53 -2.54 -7.67
N PRO A 91 -8.91 -3.42 -8.47
CA PRO A 91 -8.16 -3.03 -9.67
C PRO A 91 -9.05 -2.35 -10.72
N GLN A 92 -10.32 -2.74 -10.80
CA GLN A 92 -11.30 -2.11 -11.69
C GLN A 92 -11.50 -0.62 -11.37
N MET A 93 -11.57 -0.25 -10.09
CA MET A 93 -11.78 1.14 -9.67
C MET A 93 -10.61 2.06 -10.07
N LEU A 94 -9.38 1.52 -10.14
CA LEU A 94 -8.22 2.26 -10.64
C LEU A 94 -8.37 2.56 -12.13
N ILE A 95 -8.79 1.56 -12.90
CA ILE A 95 -9.02 1.71 -14.34
C ILE A 95 -10.15 2.69 -14.61
N ASP A 96 -11.24 2.63 -13.83
CA ASP A 96 -12.41 3.48 -14.01
C ASP A 96 -12.11 4.97 -13.83
N VAL A 97 -10.98 5.34 -13.19
CA VAL A 97 -10.48 6.72 -13.19
C VAL A 97 -10.31 7.26 -14.61
N THR A 98 -9.86 6.42 -15.56
CA THR A 98 -9.68 6.81 -16.97
C THR A 98 -10.99 7.14 -17.69
N ASN A 99 -12.12 6.62 -17.19
CA ASN A 99 -13.44 6.79 -17.81
C ASN A 99 -14.14 8.10 -17.40
N GLY A 100 -13.60 8.85 -16.43
CA GLY A 100 -14.20 10.11 -15.98
C GLY A 100 -14.18 11.17 -17.09
N PRO A 101 -15.34 11.70 -17.53
CA PRO A 101 -15.42 12.59 -18.69
C PRO A 101 -14.86 13.99 -18.40
N THR A 102 -14.82 14.41 -17.14
CA THR A 102 -14.28 15.69 -16.71
C THR A 102 -13.15 15.49 -15.70
N PRO A 103 -12.19 16.43 -15.57
CA PRO A 103 -11.14 16.33 -14.56
C PRO A 103 -11.68 16.18 -13.14
N HIS A 104 -12.84 16.78 -12.84
CA HIS A 104 -13.51 16.65 -11.55
C HIS A 104 -13.99 15.21 -11.28
N GLU A 105 -14.65 14.57 -12.26
CA GLU A 105 -15.10 13.18 -12.13
C GLU A 105 -13.90 12.23 -11.98
N ARG A 106 -12.82 12.45 -12.72
CA ARG A 106 -11.58 11.66 -12.59
C ARG A 106 -10.95 11.81 -11.21
N MET A 107 -10.86 13.04 -10.69
CA MET A 107 -10.40 13.28 -9.30
C MET A 107 -11.27 12.52 -8.29
N LYS A 108 -12.60 12.57 -8.40
CA LYS A 108 -13.50 11.82 -7.51
C LYS A 108 -13.29 10.32 -7.61
N SER A 109 -13.19 9.76 -8.81
CA SER A 109 -12.92 8.34 -9.03
C SER A 109 -11.57 7.93 -8.44
N PHE A 110 -10.55 8.77 -8.61
CA PHE A 110 -9.22 8.49 -8.05
C PHE A 110 -9.23 8.48 -6.53
N VAL A 111 -9.87 9.46 -5.90
CA VAL A 111 -10.06 9.51 -4.44
C VAL A 111 -10.84 8.28 -3.96
N LYS A 112 -11.87 7.86 -4.70
CA LYS A 112 -12.67 6.68 -4.38
C LYS A 112 -11.79 5.41 -4.36
N TRP A 113 -10.96 5.20 -5.38
CA TRP A 113 -9.98 4.09 -5.39
C TRP A 113 -8.96 4.22 -4.25
N PHE A 114 -8.40 5.41 -4.04
CA PHE A 114 -7.41 5.64 -3.00
C PHE A 114 -7.92 5.26 -1.60
N LEU A 115 -9.19 5.55 -1.30
CA LEU A 115 -9.81 5.16 -0.03
C LEU A 115 -10.01 3.65 0.13
N THR A 116 -10.09 2.89 -0.97
CA THR A 116 -10.16 1.43 -0.89
C THR A 116 -8.78 0.76 -0.81
N ALA A 117 -7.68 1.45 -1.10
CA ALA A 117 -6.35 0.84 -1.13
C ALA A 117 -5.93 0.17 0.19
N PHE A 118 -6.35 0.71 1.34
CA PHE A 118 -5.75 0.32 2.62
C PHE A 118 -6.47 -0.82 3.36
N HIS A 119 -7.70 -1.18 2.98
CA HIS A 119 -8.47 -2.19 3.72
C HIS A 119 -7.98 -3.63 3.47
N ALA A 120 -7.50 -3.94 2.27
CA ALA A 120 -7.16 -5.30 1.85
C ALA A 120 -5.87 -5.84 2.47
N SER A 121 -4.99 -4.93 2.92
CA SER A 121 -3.82 -5.26 3.74
C SER A 121 -4.18 -5.87 5.12
N LYS A 122 -5.48 -5.96 5.48
CA LYS A 122 -6.00 -6.40 6.78
C LYS A 122 -6.77 -7.72 6.72
N LYS A 123 -6.21 -8.75 6.09
CA LYS A 123 -6.87 -10.08 6.03
C LYS A 123 -7.02 -10.71 7.43
N ASP A 124 -6.08 -10.44 8.34
CA ASP A 124 -6.10 -10.97 9.70
C ASP A 124 -6.72 -9.99 10.71
N LYS A 125 -7.39 -10.55 11.74
CA LYS A 125 -7.87 -9.78 12.91
C LYS A 125 -6.74 -9.17 13.74
N VAL A 126 -5.53 -9.72 13.61
CA VAL A 126 -4.32 -9.29 14.33
C VAL A 126 -3.38 -8.63 13.33
N ALA A 127 -2.96 -7.40 13.60
CA ALA A 127 -2.03 -6.71 12.72
C ALA A 127 -0.66 -7.40 12.76
N LYS A 128 -0.17 -7.76 11.57
CA LYS A 128 1.17 -8.33 11.38
C LYS A 128 2.01 -7.38 10.53
N LYS A 129 3.32 -7.45 10.69
CA LYS A 129 4.30 -6.66 9.94
C LYS A 129 4.84 -7.50 8.77
N PRO A 130 4.90 -6.97 7.55
CA PRO A 130 5.51 -7.68 6.42
C PRO A 130 7.02 -7.80 6.62
N TYR A 131 7.61 -8.79 5.95
CA TYR A 131 9.06 -8.89 5.87
C TYR A 131 9.63 -7.65 5.15
N ASN A 132 10.73 -7.13 5.68
CA ASN A 132 11.49 -6.10 4.99
C ASN A 132 12.20 -6.74 3.79
N PRO A 133 11.94 -6.29 2.56
CA PRO A 133 12.54 -6.91 1.38
C PRO A 133 14.06 -6.81 1.37
N ILE A 134 14.73 -7.80 0.79
CA ILE A 134 16.19 -7.74 0.56
C ILE A 134 16.52 -6.87 -0.66
N ILE A 135 17.74 -6.33 -0.75
CA ILE A 135 18.16 -5.56 -1.94
C ILE A 135 18.02 -6.39 -3.22
N GLY A 136 17.39 -5.81 -4.25
CA GLY A 136 17.14 -6.48 -5.52
C GLY A 136 16.00 -7.51 -5.50
N GLU A 137 15.28 -7.67 -4.38
CA GLU A 137 14.05 -8.45 -4.36
C GLU A 137 13.02 -7.84 -5.30
N ILE A 138 12.34 -8.69 -6.07
CA ILE A 138 11.31 -8.29 -7.02
C ILE A 138 10.03 -9.09 -6.72
N PHE A 139 8.88 -8.40 -6.69
CA PHE A 139 7.56 -9.02 -6.68
C PHE A 139 6.78 -8.57 -7.91
N GLN A 140 6.12 -9.51 -8.59
CA GLN A 140 5.31 -9.25 -9.78
C GLN A 140 3.96 -9.95 -9.68
N CYS A 141 2.90 -9.25 -10.09
CA CYS A 141 1.59 -9.85 -10.24
C CYS A 141 0.78 -9.15 -11.33
N SER A 142 -0.39 -9.68 -11.66
CA SER A 142 -1.29 -9.06 -12.63
C SER A 142 -2.75 -9.35 -12.30
N TRP A 143 -3.63 -8.42 -12.67
CA TRP A 143 -5.07 -8.58 -12.60
C TRP A 143 -5.63 -8.63 -14.02
N ARG A 144 -6.45 -9.64 -14.29
CA ARG A 144 -7.23 -9.76 -15.53
C ARG A 144 -8.64 -9.26 -15.27
N LEU A 145 -9.01 -8.19 -15.97
CA LEU A 145 -10.28 -7.51 -15.80
C LEU A 145 -11.17 -7.74 -17.02
N SER A 146 -12.47 -7.83 -16.78
CA SER A 146 -13.45 -7.90 -17.86
C SER A 146 -13.52 -6.53 -18.56
N PRO A 147 -13.53 -6.48 -19.90
CA PRO A 147 -13.71 -5.22 -20.63
C PRO A 147 -15.03 -4.50 -20.31
N SER A 148 -16.04 -5.26 -19.90
CA SER A 148 -17.46 -4.86 -19.89
C SER A 148 -17.99 -4.32 -18.57
N SER A 149 -17.16 -4.13 -17.54
CA SER A 149 -17.66 -3.66 -16.22
C SER A 149 -17.92 -2.14 -16.14
N SER A 150 -17.99 -1.46 -17.28
CA SER A 150 -18.29 -0.04 -17.35
C SER A 150 -19.81 0.15 -17.30
N GLN A 151 -20.34 0.40 -16.09
CA GLN A 151 -21.74 0.72 -15.73
C GLN A 151 -22.63 -0.48 -15.38
N ASN A 152 -22.70 -0.82 -14.09
CA ASN A 152 -24.02 -1.17 -13.53
C ASN A 152 -24.88 0.09 -13.65
N LYS A 153 -25.68 0.19 -14.72
CA LYS A 153 -26.76 1.18 -14.81
C LYS A 153 -27.77 0.84 -13.73
N ILE A 154 -27.71 1.54 -12.61
CA ILE A 154 -28.83 1.55 -11.66
C ILE A 154 -29.93 2.39 -12.31
N ILE A 155 -30.95 1.73 -12.85
CA ILE A 155 -32.22 2.34 -13.23
C ILE A 155 -33.23 1.81 -12.21
N ASP A 156 -33.87 2.69 -11.44
CA ASP A 156 -34.91 2.36 -10.45
C ASP A 156 -34.54 1.29 -9.41
N GLY A 157 -33.29 1.27 -8.95
CA GLY A 157 -32.85 0.41 -7.85
C GLY A 157 -32.79 -1.09 -8.17
N GLN A 158 -32.90 -1.47 -9.45
CA GLN A 158 -32.66 -2.83 -9.92
C GLN A 158 -31.34 -2.91 -10.69
N GLU A 159 -30.55 -3.94 -10.38
CA GLU A 159 -29.37 -4.32 -11.16
C GLU A 159 -29.86 -4.90 -12.50
N VAL A 160 -29.55 -4.22 -13.60
CA VAL A 160 -29.79 -4.73 -14.94
C VAL A 160 -28.47 -5.33 -15.43
N GLU A 161 -28.41 -6.66 -15.50
CA GLU A 161 -27.29 -7.36 -16.17
C GLU A 161 -27.35 -7.07 -17.67
N ASP A 162 -26.30 -6.46 -18.22
CA ASP A 162 -26.15 -6.29 -19.66
C ASP A 162 -25.85 -7.68 -20.27
N GLY A 163 -26.82 -8.24 -20.98
CA GLY A 163 -26.76 -9.57 -21.62
C GLY A 163 -25.82 -9.66 -22.83
N GLY A 164 -24.79 -8.81 -22.88
CA GLY A 164 -23.78 -8.82 -23.94
C GLY A 164 -22.82 -9.99 -23.76
N SER A 165 -22.83 -10.95 -24.69
CA SER A 165 -21.83 -12.00 -24.76
C SER A 165 -20.42 -11.42 -24.87
N THR A 166 -19.63 -11.50 -23.80
CA THR A 166 -18.21 -11.13 -23.75
C THR A 166 -17.28 -12.18 -24.39
N ALA A 167 -17.86 -13.11 -25.15
CA ALA A 167 -17.16 -14.24 -25.75
C ALA A 167 -16.34 -13.77 -26.97
N GLY A 168 -15.17 -13.18 -26.72
CA GLY A 168 -14.20 -12.83 -27.76
C GLY A 168 -13.33 -11.61 -27.49
N GLU A 169 -13.63 -10.78 -26.49
CA GLU A 169 -12.80 -9.62 -26.17
C GLU A 169 -11.61 -10.00 -25.28
N GLU A 170 -10.42 -9.50 -25.63
CA GLU A 170 -9.23 -9.70 -24.80
C GLU A 170 -9.41 -9.01 -23.43
N PRO A 171 -9.03 -9.68 -22.33
CA PRO A 171 -9.15 -9.09 -21.01
C PRO A 171 -8.26 -7.85 -20.87
N ILE A 172 -8.73 -6.87 -20.10
CA ILE A 172 -7.90 -5.73 -19.73
C ILE A 172 -6.87 -6.22 -18.70
N LEU A 173 -5.59 -6.15 -19.06
CA LEU A 173 -4.50 -6.56 -18.18
C LEU A 173 -3.93 -5.36 -17.43
N LEU A 174 -3.93 -5.45 -16.10
CA LEU A 174 -3.28 -4.52 -15.19
C LEU A 174 -2.11 -5.26 -14.54
N THR A 175 -0.88 -4.80 -14.73
CA THR A 175 0.32 -5.45 -14.17
C THR A 175 0.88 -4.65 -13.01
N TYR A 176 1.51 -5.33 -12.06
CA TYR A 176 2.27 -4.75 -10.97
C TYR A 176 3.70 -5.32 -10.96
N ILE A 177 4.67 -4.46 -10.70
CA ILE A 177 6.03 -4.83 -10.35
C ILE A 177 6.50 -3.95 -9.19
N GLY A 178 7.06 -4.57 -8.16
CA GLY A 178 7.76 -3.91 -7.08
C GLY A 178 9.19 -4.43 -7.00
N GLU A 179 10.14 -3.54 -6.71
CA GLU A 179 11.55 -3.85 -6.51
C GLU A 179 12.08 -3.14 -5.27
N GLN A 180 12.86 -3.83 -4.47
CA GLN A 180 13.64 -3.20 -3.41
C GLN A 180 14.94 -2.63 -3.98
N VAL A 181 14.95 -1.32 -4.24
CA VAL A 181 16.07 -0.63 -4.89
C VAL A 181 17.15 -0.13 -3.93
N SER A 182 16.88 -0.12 -2.63
CA SER A 182 17.86 0.20 -1.59
C SER A 182 17.54 -0.51 -0.27
N HIS A 183 18.59 -0.87 0.49
CA HIS A 183 18.44 -1.51 1.82
C HIS A 183 18.82 -0.58 2.98
N HIS A 184 19.75 0.37 2.76
CA HIS A 184 20.20 1.34 3.77
C HIS A 184 20.31 2.74 3.16
N PRO A 185 19.24 3.56 3.19
CA PRO A 185 17.93 3.29 3.80
C PRO A 185 17.05 2.34 2.97
N PRO A 186 16.05 1.66 3.54
CA PRO A 186 15.15 0.78 2.81
C PRO A 186 14.25 1.61 1.87
N VAL A 187 14.34 1.34 0.56
CA VAL A 187 13.49 1.97 -0.47
C VAL A 187 12.93 0.90 -1.39
N SER A 188 11.61 0.90 -1.54
CA SER A 188 10.89 0.08 -2.51
C SER A 188 10.37 0.97 -3.63
N ALA A 189 10.68 0.62 -4.87
CA ALA A 189 10.08 1.23 -6.05
C ALA A 189 9.02 0.28 -6.61
N PHE A 190 7.92 0.81 -7.14
CA PHE A 190 6.87 0.01 -7.73
C PHE A 190 6.17 0.72 -8.88
N GLN A 191 5.58 -0.08 -9.75
CA GLN A 191 4.79 0.36 -10.89
C GLN A 191 3.56 -0.54 -11.08
N ILE A 192 2.41 0.08 -11.29
CA ILE A 192 1.21 -0.53 -11.86
C ILE A 192 1.04 0.01 -13.29
N CYS A 193 0.75 -0.84 -14.25
CA CYS A 193 0.58 -0.43 -15.65
C CYS A 193 -0.63 -1.09 -16.31
N CYS A 194 -1.40 -0.31 -17.06
CA CYS A 194 -2.44 -0.79 -17.98
C CYS A 194 -2.27 -0.13 -19.35
N PRO A 195 -1.53 -0.77 -20.28
CA PRO A 195 -1.22 -0.19 -21.58
C PRO A 195 -2.47 0.13 -22.41
N SER A 196 -3.49 -0.74 -22.40
CA SER A 196 -4.73 -0.56 -23.17
C SER A 196 -5.57 0.64 -22.72
N ARG A 197 -5.28 1.19 -21.53
CA ARG A 197 -5.95 2.37 -20.96
C ARG A 197 -5.00 3.56 -20.80
N ARG A 198 -3.76 3.45 -21.30
CA ARG A 198 -2.65 4.41 -21.08
C ARG A 198 -2.55 4.87 -19.62
N LEU A 199 -2.75 3.95 -18.68
CA LEU A 199 -2.70 4.20 -17.24
C LEU A 199 -1.40 3.65 -16.67
N GLN A 200 -0.74 4.44 -15.83
CA GLN A 200 0.45 4.03 -15.10
C GLN A 200 0.45 4.64 -13.69
N LEU A 201 0.71 3.86 -12.66
CA LEU A 201 0.92 4.37 -11.30
C LEU A 201 2.33 3.97 -10.86
N VAL A 202 3.17 4.95 -10.54
CA VAL A 202 4.56 4.73 -10.13
C VAL A 202 4.84 5.33 -8.77
N GLY A 203 5.66 4.66 -7.98
CA GLY A 203 6.08 5.16 -6.68
C GLY A 203 7.47 4.69 -6.29
N ALA A 204 8.15 5.50 -5.50
CA ALA A 204 9.35 5.11 -4.76
C ALA A 204 9.15 5.56 -3.31
N VAL A 205 9.21 4.59 -2.39
CA VAL A 205 8.83 4.79 -0.99
C VAL A 205 9.94 4.29 -0.09
N HIS A 206 10.51 5.22 0.67
CA HIS A 206 11.36 4.94 1.82
C HIS A 206 10.50 4.65 3.05
N THR A 207 10.70 3.49 3.67
CA THR A 207 10.03 3.11 4.92
C THR A 207 10.86 3.49 6.14
N ALA A 208 10.47 4.57 6.82
CA ALA A 208 11.07 4.99 8.08
C ALA A 208 10.22 4.50 9.26
N SER A 209 10.70 3.44 9.92
CA SER A 209 10.04 2.86 11.09
C SER A 209 10.59 3.47 12.38
N HIS A 210 9.69 3.88 13.25
CA HIS A 210 10.02 4.43 14.56
C HIS A 210 9.17 3.76 15.63
N PHE A 211 9.74 3.63 16.81
CA PHE A 211 9.06 3.04 17.94
C PHE A 211 8.82 4.11 19.01
N ARG A 212 7.63 4.08 19.62
CA ARG A 212 7.23 4.96 20.72
C ARG A 212 6.47 4.14 21.75
N GLY A 213 7.17 3.73 22.81
CA GLY A 213 6.63 2.86 23.83
C GLY A 213 6.13 1.53 23.24
N LEU A 214 4.84 1.23 23.42
CA LEU A 214 4.18 0.02 22.92
C LEU A 214 3.58 0.17 21.52
N SER A 215 3.99 1.19 20.77
CA SER A 215 3.55 1.44 19.40
C SER A 215 4.73 1.50 18.45
N ILE A 216 4.51 1.01 17.23
CA ILE A 216 5.36 1.22 16.06
C ILE A 216 4.61 2.17 15.14
N PHE A 217 5.31 3.11 14.53
CA PHE A 217 4.76 3.84 13.39
C PHE A 217 5.76 3.81 12.24
N VAL A 218 5.22 3.72 11.03
CA VAL A 218 5.98 3.59 9.79
C VAL A 218 5.56 4.73 8.89
N ASN A 219 6.49 5.65 8.66
CA ASN A 219 6.33 6.71 7.69
C ASN A 219 6.71 6.15 6.32
N PHE A 220 5.83 6.34 5.34
CA PHE A 220 6.10 6.05 3.94
C PHE A 220 6.56 7.35 3.27
N VAL A 221 7.86 7.61 3.34
CA VAL A 221 8.47 8.83 2.80
C VAL A 221 8.73 8.63 1.31
N GLY A 222 8.05 9.40 0.47
CA GLY A 222 8.18 9.27 -0.97
C GLY A 222 7.03 9.92 -1.69
N LYS A 223 7.03 9.76 -3.01
CA LYS A 223 6.00 10.29 -3.89
C LYS A 223 5.46 9.17 -4.77
N VAL A 224 4.15 9.14 -4.92
CA VAL A 224 3.43 8.27 -5.84
C VAL A 224 2.73 9.15 -6.88
N VAL A 225 2.76 8.71 -8.13
CA VAL A 225 2.18 9.43 -9.26
C VAL A 225 1.31 8.47 -10.06
N LEU A 226 0.02 8.78 -10.17
CA LEU A 226 -0.88 8.16 -11.15
C LEU A 226 -0.88 9.02 -12.41
N LYS A 227 -0.60 8.41 -13.56
CA LYS A 227 -0.58 9.03 -14.88
C LYS A 227 -1.75 8.49 -15.70
N LEU A 228 -2.54 9.41 -16.25
CA LEU A 228 -3.65 9.11 -17.16
C LEU A 228 -3.29 9.66 -18.54
N GLY A 229 -2.64 8.86 -19.37
CA GLY A 229 -2.14 9.30 -20.68
C GLY A 229 -3.23 9.75 -21.63
N GLU A 230 -4.45 9.19 -21.54
CA GLU A 230 -5.63 9.64 -22.29
C GLU A 230 -6.01 11.10 -22.05
N HIS A 231 -5.69 11.62 -20.86
CA HIS A 231 -6.11 12.95 -20.42
C HIS A 231 -4.93 13.91 -20.25
N ASP A 232 -3.70 13.45 -20.46
CA ASP A 232 -2.47 14.19 -20.16
C ASP A 232 -2.41 14.69 -18.69
N GLU A 233 -2.92 13.87 -17.76
CA GLU A 233 -3.01 14.21 -16.34
C GLU A 233 -2.07 13.38 -15.47
N GLU A 234 -1.50 14.01 -14.45
CA GLU A 234 -0.74 13.35 -13.40
C GLU A 234 -1.32 13.70 -12.03
N TYR A 235 -1.61 12.68 -11.22
CA TYR A 235 -2.10 12.82 -9.86
C TYR A 235 -0.98 12.47 -8.90
N VAL A 236 -0.50 13.45 -8.15
CA VAL A 236 0.60 13.35 -7.20
C VAL A 236 0.04 13.17 -5.79
N PHE A 237 0.53 12.16 -5.07
CA PHE A 237 0.11 11.89 -3.70
C PHE A 237 1.20 11.15 -2.90
N ALA A 238 0.97 11.03 -1.61
CA ALA A 238 1.80 10.27 -0.67
C ALA A 238 0.96 9.18 0.01
N LEU A 239 1.63 8.28 0.73
CA LEU A 239 0.97 7.24 1.51
C LEU A 239 0.81 7.68 2.98
N PRO A 240 -0.30 7.35 3.65
CA PRO A 240 -0.53 7.67 5.06
C PRO A 240 0.40 6.91 5.98
N THR A 241 0.80 7.53 7.09
CA THR A 241 1.60 6.85 8.11
C THR A 241 0.80 5.69 8.72
N ALA A 242 1.48 4.55 8.81
CA ALA A 242 1.00 3.31 9.38
C ALA A 242 1.33 3.24 10.88
N TYR A 243 0.35 3.05 11.75
CA TYR A 243 0.57 2.89 13.19
C TYR A 243 0.19 1.47 13.63
N GLY A 244 1.18 0.69 14.05
CA GLY A 244 1.00 -0.57 14.77
C GLY A 244 0.90 -0.30 16.26
N ARG A 245 -0.28 -0.52 16.85
CA ARG A 245 -0.58 -0.28 18.26
C ARG A 245 -0.59 -1.60 19.02
N SER A 246 -0.39 -1.52 20.33
CA SER A 246 -0.54 -2.67 21.24
C SER A 246 0.31 -3.88 20.83
N ILE A 247 1.56 -3.63 20.40
CA ILE A 247 2.44 -4.65 19.79
C ILE A 247 2.77 -5.83 20.73
N LEU A 248 2.49 -5.70 22.02
CA LEU A 248 2.77 -6.67 23.08
C LEU A 248 1.51 -7.31 23.67
N THR A 249 0.33 -6.99 23.13
CA THR A 249 -0.94 -7.64 23.50
C THR A 249 -1.64 -8.18 22.25
N VAL A 250 -2.65 -7.49 21.75
CA VAL A 250 -3.29 -7.79 20.47
C VAL A 250 -2.99 -6.63 19.53
N PRO A 251 -1.98 -6.78 18.65
CA PRO A 251 -1.61 -5.75 17.70
C PRO A 251 -2.79 -5.32 16.82
N TRP A 252 -2.97 -4.02 16.65
CA TRP A 252 -3.94 -3.46 15.71
C TRP A 252 -3.36 -2.27 14.97
N PHE A 253 -3.98 -1.92 13.83
CA PHE A 253 -3.45 -0.94 12.89
C PHE A 253 -4.38 0.26 12.71
N GLU A 254 -3.82 1.46 12.70
CA GLU A 254 -4.49 2.68 12.24
C GLU A 254 -3.62 3.46 11.25
N LEU A 255 -4.28 4.27 10.43
CA LEU A 255 -3.64 5.23 9.54
C LEU A 255 -3.70 6.62 10.15
N GLY A 256 -2.68 7.42 9.91
CA GLY A 256 -2.65 8.82 10.30
C GLY A 256 -2.21 9.75 9.18
N ASP A 257 -2.13 11.02 9.55
CA ASP A 257 -1.76 12.16 8.72
C ASP A 257 -2.83 12.65 7.75
N THR A 258 -2.53 13.77 7.08
CA THR A 258 -3.36 14.34 6.03
C THR A 258 -2.63 14.16 4.70
N ILE A 259 -3.21 13.37 3.82
CA ILE A 259 -2.69 13.12 2.49
C ILE A 259 -3.27 14.14 1.53
N THR A 260 -2.40 14.79 0.78
CA THR A 260 -2.79 15.67 -0.32
C THR A 260 -2.71 14.88 -1.62
N ILE A 261 -3.81 14.91 -2.38
CA ILE A 261 -3.86 14.42 -3.75
C ILE A 261 -4.04 15.64 -4.65
N GLU A 262 -3.16 15.82 -5.62
CA GLU A 262 -3.13 17.00 -6.48
C GLU A 262 -2.92 16.61 -7.94
N CYS A 263 -3.69 17.22 -8.84
CA CYS A 263 -3.51 17.14 -10.28
C CYS A 263 -3.10 18.52 -10.82
N PRO A 264 -1.79 18.78 -11.07
CA PRO A 264 -1.30 20.09 -11.49
C PRO A 264 -1.93 20.62 -12.79
N GLN A 265 -2.24 19.73 -13.74
CA GLN A 265 -2.78 20.08 -15.05
C GLN A 265 -4.21 20.64 -14.96
N SER A 266 -5.03 20.07 -14.07
CA SER A 266 -6.41 20.50 -13.87
C SER A 266 -6.57 21.53 -12.74
N GLY A 267 -5.57 21.65 -11.86
CA GLY A 267 -5.61 22.46 -10.64
C GLY A 267 -6.44 21.85 -9.51
N TYR A 268 -7.05 20.68 -9.70
CA TYR A 268 -7.81 20.02 -8.63
C TYR A 268 -6.88 19.49 -7.55
N LYS A 269 -7.29 19.71 -6.30
CA LYS A 269 -6.59 19.29 -5.10
C LYS A 269 -7.58 18.84 -4.04
N THR A 270 -7.23 17.80 -3.30
CA THR A 270 -8.02 17.33 -2.16
C THR A 270 -7.13 16.92 -1.00
N HIS A 271 -7.70 16.96 0.20
CA HIS A 271 -7.04 16.58 1.44
C HIS A 271 -7.82 15.45 2.12
N VAL A 272 -7.17 14.30 2.28
CA VAL A 272 -7.72 13.13 2.96
C VAL A 272 -7.08 13.04 4.33
N LYS A 273 -7.85 13.31 5.40
CA LYS A 273 -7.37 13.24 6.78
C LYS A 273 -7.67 11.88 7.39
N PHE A 274 -6.62 11.12 7.69
CA PHE A 274 -6.72 9.90 8.49
C PHE A 274 -6.59 10.27 9.96
N HIS A 275 -7.67 10.05 10.70
CA HIS A 275 -7.72 10.34 12.13
C HIS A 275 -7.15 9.18 12.94
N THR A 276 -6.19 9.50 13.81
CA THR A 276 -5.67 8.56 14.81
C THR A 276 -6.40 8.73 16.13
N LYS A 277 -6.49 7.65 16.92
CA LYS A 277 -6.95 7.75 18.29
C LYS A 277 -5.92 8.53 19.12
N VAL A 278 -6.40 9.52 19.88
CA VAL A 278 -5.56 10.22 20.86
C VAL A 278 -5.15 9.19 21.91
N SER A 279 -3.84 9.04 22.12
CA SER A 279 -3.31 8.17 23.17
C SER A 279 -3.56 8.86 24.51
N SER A 280 -4.63 8.50 25.21
CA SER A 280 -4.95 8.97 26.56
C SER A 280 -4.00 8.34 27.59
N HIS A 281 -2.69 8.61 27.50
CA HIS A 281 -1.80 8.41 28.64
C HIS A 281 -1.88 9.66 29.52
N TYR A 282 -2.95 9.76 30.30
CA TYR A 282 -2.87 10.56 31.51
C TYR A 282 -1.87 9.84 32.42
N TYR A 283 -0.65 10.38 32.52
CA TYR A 283 0.12 10.20 33.74
C TYR A 283 -0.73 10.82 34.85
N VAL A 284 -1.51 10.00 35.55
CA VAL A 284 -1.98 10.38 36.88
C VAL A 284 -0.72 10.37 37.74
N LEU A 285 -0.06 11.53 37.80
CA LEU A 285 0.88 11.84 38.87
C LEU A 285 0.06 11.80 40.16
N TRP A 286 0.01 10.64 40.81
CA TRP A 286 -0.32 10.60 42.23
C TRP A 286 0.87 11.22 42.97
N SER A 287 0.78 12.51 43.24
CA SER A 287 1.49 13.11 44.36
C SER A 287 0.72 12.79 45.64
N LEU A 288 1.28 11.90 46.46
CA LEU A 288 1.10 11.93 47.92
C LEU A 288 2.50 12.02 48.53
#